data_AF-A0A7L4AKB6-F1
#
_entry.id   AF-A0A7L4AKB6-F1
#
_cell.length_a   1.000
_cell.length_b   1.000
_cell.length_c   1.000
_cell.angle_alpha   90.00
_cell.angle_beta   90.00
_cell.angle_gamma   90.00
#
_symmetry.space_group_name_H-M   'P 1'
#
loop_
_entity.id
_entity.type
_entity.pdbx_description
1 polymer ?
#
loop_
_entity_poly.entity_id
_entity_poly.type
_entity_poly.pdbx_seq_one_letter_code
_entity_poly.pdbx_strand_id
1 'polypeptide(L)'
;TVGQMVVSGMGSMLEKSEELVDHYLPMTDEELAKLATAVEGFETEQQKQQQSYFVRLGSLSTKLRHRALQHSLGKLQSARRSSQDVLAQLQRTLDLVEHLKQGMDQKLQGGQEKLQQMWLEWSKKQPGGGEDLVPPEQVESGTLVLLQGLTQQLQSSCQPLVSSLQGLPTSIQDTAGQVRQNVEELRAALASAASLQDVTGSVLARARAHATKARQLMDELVEHVAHNTPLTWLVGPFAPSGQHLVDLEMK
;
A
#
# COMPACT_ATOMS: atom_id res chain seq x y z
N THR A 1 -47.52 -10.31 32.49
CA THR A 1 -46.52 -10.10 31.41
C THR A 1 -45.46 -9.12 31.90
N VAL A 2 -44.50 -9.60 32.69
CA VAL A 2 -43.45 -8.76 33.33
C VAL A 2 -42.14 -9.53 33.24
N GLY A 3 -41.52 -9.52 32.07
CA GLY A 3 -40.29 -10.29 31.82
C GLY A 3 -39.43 -9.81 30.66
N GLN A 4 -39.76 -8.66 30.04
CA GLN A 4 -39.03 -8.16 28.87
C GLN A 4 -38.32 -6.80 29.07
N MET A 5 -38.42 -6.17 30.25
CA MET A 5 -37.78 -4.86 30.46
C MET A 5 -36.42 -4.90 31.18
N VAL A 6 -35.95 -6.05 31.65
CA VAL A 6 -34.69 -6.12 32.41
C VAL A 6 -33.47 -6.47 31.53
N VAL A 7 -33.68 -7.03 30.33
CA VAL A 7 -32.58 -7.39 29.42
C VAL A 7 -32.02 -6.17 28.67
N SER A 8 -32.83 -5.12 28.48
CA SER A 8 -32.41 -3.93 27.71
C SER A 8 -31.50 -2.98 28.50
N GLY A 9 -31.61 -2.95 29.84
CA GLY A 9 -30.78 -2.10 30.69
C GLY A 9 -29.33 -2.59 30.82
N MET A 10 -29.13 -3.91 30.88
CA MET A 10 -27.79 -4.51 31.01
C MET A 10 -26.99 -4.43 29.69
N GLY A 11 -27.68 -4.48 28.54
CA GLY A 11 -27.05 -4.27 27.23
C GLY A 11 -26.55 -2.85 27.01
N SER A 12 -27.35 -1.84 27.40
CA SER A 12 -27.00 -0.42 27.23
C SER A 12 -25.88 0.05 28.18
N MET A 13 -25.76 -0.55 29.38
CA MET A 13 -24.67 -0.23 30.31
C MET A 13 -23.32 -0.87 29.92
N LEU A 14 -23.33 -2.05 29.29
CA LEU A 14 -22.13 -2.62 28.68
C LEU A 14 -21.69 -1.82 27.45
N GLU A 15 -22.64 -1.34 26.64
CA GLU A 15 -22.38 -0.51 25.46
C GLU A 15 -21.73 0.85 25.84
N LYS A 16 -22.19 1.49 26.93
CA LYS A 16 -21.59 2.75 27.41
C LYS A 16 -20.24 2.59 28.14
N SER A 17 -19.95 1.41 28.69
CA SER A 17 -18.61 1.08 29.22
C SER A 17 -17.59 0.81 28.11
N GLU A 18 -18.06 0.49 26.91
CA GLU A 18 -17.25 0.00 25.78
C GLU A 18 -16.86 1.10 24.79
N GLU A 19 -17.52 2.26 24.89
CA GLU A 19 -17.24 3.50 24.16
C GLU A 19 -15.98 4.22 24.71
N LEU A 20 -15.45 3.80 25.88
CA LEU A 20 -14.30 4.42 26.56
C LEU A 20 -12.97 3.63 26.43
N VAL A 21 -12.95 2.53 25.69
CA VAL A 21 -11.73 1.72 25.50
C VAL A 21 -11.15 2.00 24.11
N ASP A 22 -10.56 3.19 24.03
CA ASP A 22 -10.13 3.85 22.81
C ASP A 22 -8.65 3.55 22.49
N HIS A 23 -8.35 3.49 21.18
CA HIS A 23 -7.00 3.47 20.58
C HIS A 23 -6.17 2.16 20.48
N TYR A 24 -6.69 1.20 19.70
CA TYR A 24 -6.03 0.00 19.15
C TYR A 24 -5.91 -1.20 20.10
N LEU A 25 -6.93 -2.06 20.07
CA LEU A 25 -6.87 -3.45 20.56
C LEU A 25 -6.18 -3.59 21.93
N PRO A 26 -6.88 -3.34 23.06
CA PRO A 26 -6.37 -3.75 24.35
C PRO A 26 -6.47 -5.27 24.47
N MET A 27 -5.53 -5.94 23.81
CA MET A 27 -5.10 -7.29 24.10
C MET A 27 -3.68 -7.23 24.61
N THR A 28 -3.43 -8.05 25.62
CA THR A 28 -2.08 -8.31 26.13
C THR A 28 -1.26 -9.08 25.09
N ASP A 29 0.06 -9.02 25.24
CA ASP A 29 1.01 -9.78 24.43
C ASP A 29 0.68 -11.30 24.43
N GLU A 30 0.30 -11.82 25.59
CA GLU A 30 -0.07 -13.23 25.77
C GLU A 30 -1.35 -13.62 25.03
N GLU A 31 -2.34 -12.73 24.98
CA GLU A 31 -3.60 -12.96 24.26
C GLU A 31 -3.40 -12.91 22.75
N LEU A 32 -2.60 -11.95 22.25
CA LEU A 32 -2.23 -11.88 20.84
C LEU A 32 -1.37 -13.07 20.42
N ALA A 33 -0.39 -13.47 21.22
CA ALA A 33 0.46 -14.63 20.93
C ALA A 33 -0.34 -15.94 20.83
N LYS A 34 -1.40 -16.11 21.64
CA LYS A 34 -2.30 -17.28 21.56
C LYS A 34 -3.17 -17.28 20.30
N LEU A 35 -3.52 -16.10 19.79
CA LEU A 35 -4.35 -15.94 18.58
C LEU A 35 -3.51 -15.85 17.31
N ALA A 36 -2.21 -15.59 17.44
CA ALA A 36 -1.26 -15.48 16.36
C ALA A 36 -1.22 -16.78 15.57
N THR A 37 -1.29 -16.65 14.26
CA THR A 37 -1.13 -17.76 13.33
C THR A 37 0.27 -17.67 12.74
N ALA A 38 1.01 -18.77 12.79
CA ALA A 38 2.28 -18.87 12.08
C ALA A 38 2.06 -18.53 10.61
N VAL A 39 2.86 -17.59 10.11
CA VAL A 39 2.83 -17.12 8.73
C VAL A 39 4.02 -17.73 8.03
N GLU A 40 3.88 -18.15 6.76
CA GLU A 40 5.04 -18.56 5.98
C GLU A 40 6.09 -17.44 5.98
N GLY A 41 7.26 -17.70 6.58
CA GLY A 41 8.35 -16.74 6.74
C GLY A 41 8.43 -15.99 8.09
N PHE A 42 7.44 -16.15 8.98
CA PHE A 42 7.49 -15.61 10.36
C PHE A 42 7.01 -16.67 11.35
N GLU A 43 7.97 -17.23 12.10
CA GLU A 43 7.64 -18.10 13.24
C GLU A 43 7.01 -17.26 14.36
N THR A 44 6.13 -17.88 15.16
CA THR A 44 5.43 -17.21 16.26
C THR A 44 6.41 -16.55 17.26
N GLU A 45 7.62 -17.10 17.40
CA GLU A 45 8.69 -16.56 18.25
C GLU A 45 9.27 -15.24 17.71
N GLN A 46 9.42 -15.09 16.40
CA GLN A 46 9.90 -13.84 15.79
C GLN A 46 8.83 -12.74 15.84
N GLN A 47 7.56 -13.12 15.66
CA GLN A 47 6.43 -12.20 15.82
C GLN A 47 6.32 -11.69 17.26
N LYS A 48 6.61 -12.56 18.23
CA LYS A 48 6.64 -12.21 19.66
C LYS A 48 7.79 -11.27 20.00
N GLN A 49 9.00 -11.52 19.48
CA GLN A 49 10.14 -10.61 19.65
C GLN A 49 9.88 -9.22 19.04
N GLN A 50 9.20 -9.16 17.90
CA GLN A 50 8.88 -7.91 17.21
C GLN A 50 7.55 -7.29 17.64
N GLN A 51 6.82 -7.93 18.56
CA GLN A 51 5.46 -7.53 18.96
C GLN A 51 4.53 -7.25 17.76
N SER A 52 4.64 -8.10 16.72
CA SER A 52 4.08 -7.89 15.39
C SER A 52 3.28 -9.12 14.99
N TYR A 53 2.03 -9.20 15.46
CA TYR A 53 1.23 -10.41 15.40
C TYR A 53 0.26 -10.42 14.21
N PHE A 54 0.19 -11.55 13.53
CA PHE A 54 -0.78 -11.81 12.46
C PHE A 54 -1.82 -12.82 12.95
N VAL A 55 -3.10 -12.50 12.78
CA VAL A 55 -4.21 -13.29 13.31
C VAL A 55 -5.22 -13.61 12.22
N ARG A 56 -5.81 -14.80 12.26
CA ARG A 56 -6.92 -15.14 11.36
C ARG A 56 -8.21 -14.51 11.87
N LEU A 57 -9.02 -13.93 10.98
CA LEU A 57 -10.31 -13.35 11.34
C LEU A 57 -11.24 -14.34 12.07
N GLY A 58 -11.18 -15.63 11.72
CA GLY A 58 -11.94 -16.71 12.35
C GLY A 58 -11.60 -16.95 13.82
N SER A 59 -10.36 -16.71 14.22
CA SER A 59 -9.89 -16.90 15.59
C SER A 59 -10.31 -15.78 16.54
N LEU A 60 -10.76 -14.64 15.99
CA LEU A 60 -11.16 -13.46 16.76
C LEU A 60 -12.63 -13.53 17.20
N SER A 61 -12.95 -12.92 18.33
CA SER A 61 -14.34 -12.68 18.76
C SER A 61 -15.06 -11.74 17.78
N THR A 62 -16.40 -11.71 17.80
CA THR A 62 -17.20 -10.93 16.83
C THR A 62 -16.84 -9.45 16.77
N LYS A 63 -16.68 -8.78 17.93
CA LYS A 63 -16.32 -7.34 17.97
C LYS A 63 -14.89 -7.10 17.49
N LEU A 64 -13.98 -7.97 17.90
CA LEU A 64 -12.56 -7.90 17.54
C LEU A 64 -12.36 -8.14 16.05
N ARG A 65 -13.07 -9.13 15.51
CA ARG A 65 -13.13 -9.43 14.08
C ARG A 65 -13.61 -8.22 13.29
N HIS A 66 -14.68 -7.56 13.73
CA HIS A 66 -15.21 -6.38 13.05
C HIS A 66 -14.18 -5.24 13.02
N ARG A 67 -13.53 -4.94 14.15
CA ARG A 67 -12.48 -3.90 14.25
C ARG A 67 -11.25 -4.26 13.41
N ALA A 68 -10.75 -5.48 13.52
CA ALA A 68 -9.60 -5.97 12.76
C ALA A 68 -9.87 -5.94 11.24
N LEU A 69 -11.10 -6.26 10.84
CA LEU A 69 -11.56 -6.18 9.46
C LEU A 69 -11.55 -4.72 8.96
N GLN A 70 -12.18 -3.79 9.70
CA GLN A 70 -12.21 -2.37 9.34
C GLN A 70 -10.80 -1.79 9.20
N HIS A 71 -9.93 -2.08 10.17
CA HIS A 71 -8.54 -1.62 10.15
C HIS A 71 -7.78 -2.18 8.94
N SER A 72 -7.91 -3.47 8.66
CA SER A 72 -7.22 -4.13 7.54
C SER A 72 -7.70 -3.63 6.18
N LEU A 73 -9.02 -3.43 6.02
CA LEU A 73 -9.59 -2.81 4.82
C LEU A 73 -9.11 -1.35 4.67
N GLY A 74 -9.02 -0.59 5.75
CA GLY A 74 -8.48 0.76 5.74
C GLY A 74 -7.02 0.81 5.26
N LYS A 75 -6.18 -0.11 5.75
CA LYS A 75 -4.79 -0.28 5.26
C LYS A 75 -4.74 -0.62 3.78
N LEU A 76 -5.57 -1.56 3.33
CA LEU A 76 -5.65 -1.96 1.92
C LEU A 76 -6.07 -0.78 1.02
N GLN A 77 -7.08 -0.01 1.45
CA GLN A 77 -7.52 1.19 0.73
C GLN A 77 -6.46 2.30 0.72
N SER A 78 -5.66 2.43 1.78
CA SER A 78 -4.56 3.38 1.85
C SER A 78 -3.44 2.99 0.86
N ALA A 79 -3.05 1.71 0.84
CA ALA A 79 -2.06 1.20 -0.10
C ALA A 79 -2.52 1.31 -1.56
N ARG A 80 -3.82 1.08 -1.84
CA ARG A 80 -4.43 1.31 -3.16
C ARG A 80 -4.30 2.77 -3.58
N ARG A 81 -4.72 3.71 -2.71
CA ARG A 81 -4.64 5.15 -2.98
C ARG A 81 -3.19 5.58 -3.27
N SER A 82 -2.26 5.16 -2.42
CA SER A 82 -0.83 5.44 -2.61
C SER A 82 -0.32 4.92 -3.96
N SER A 83 -0.68 3.69 -4.33
CA SER A 83 -0.28 3.10 -5.62
C SER A 83 -0.90 3.84 -6.82
N GLN A 84 -2.17 4.26 -6.70
CA GLN A 84 -2.86 5.04 -7.73
C GLN A 84 -2.24 6.43 -7.93
N ASP A 85 -1.84 7.09 -6.85
CA ASP A 85 -1.16 8.38 -6.92
C ASP A 85 0.17 8.28 -7.67
N VAL A 86 0.93 7.22 -7.42
CA VAL A 86 2.20 6.95 -8.13
C VAL A 86 1.93 6.64 -9.61
N LEU A 87 0.93 5.81 -9.92
CA LEU A 87 0.54 5.53 -11.31
C LEU A 87 0.11 6.79 -12.06
N ALA A 88 -0.62 7.70 -11.40
CA ALA A 88 -1.02 8.97 -11.99
C ALA A 88 0.16 9.92 -12.22
N GLN A 89 1.16 9.91 -11.34
CA GLN A 89 2.43 10.62 -11.57
C GLN A 89 3.19 10.02 -12.76
N LEU A 90 3.31 8.69 -12.82
CA LEU A 90 3.99 7.99 -13.90
C LEU A 90 3.33 8.25 -15.26
N GLN A 91 2.00 8.21 -15.34
CA GLN A 91 1.26 8.53 -16.56
C GLN A 91 1.53 9.97 -17.04
N ARG A 92 1.50 10.95 -16.12
CA ARG A 92 1.83 12.35 -16.45
C ARG A 92 3.27 12.50 -16.97
N THR A 93 4.23 11.79 -16.38
CA THR A 93 5.62 11.80 -16.85
C THR A 93 5.74 11.20 -18.25
N LEU A 94 5.08 10.05 -18.51
CA LEU A 94 5.07 9.43 -19.84
C LEU A 94 4.45 10.36 -20.90
N ASP A 95 3.36 11.06 -20.57
CA ASP A 95 2.75 12.03 -21.47
C ASP A 95 3.71 13.18 -21.78
N LEU A 96 4.39 13.74 -20.78
CA LEU A 96 5.36 14.81 -21.00
C LEU A 96 6.54 14.35 -21.88
N VAL A 97 7.05 13.14 -21.67
CA VAL A 97 8.09 12.55 -22.52
C VAL A 97 7.63 12.42 -23.97
N GLU A 98 6.40 11.97 -24.20
CA GLU A 98 5.86 11.87 -25.55
C GLU A 98 5.74 13.24 -26.23
N HIS A 99 5.24 14.25 -25.51
CA HIS A 99 5.15 15.62 -26.02
C HIS A 99 6.52 16.21 -26.34
N LEU A 100 7.55 15.91 -25.53
CA LEU A 100 8.92 16.35 -25.83
C LEU A 100 9.42 15.74 -27.14
N LYS A 101 9.14 14.46 -27.39
CA LYS A 101 9.56 13.77 -28.62
C LYS A 101 8.83 14.26 -29.88
N GLN A 102 7.63 14.83 -29.74
CA GLN A 102 6.85 15.34 -30.86
C GLN A 102 7.28 16.74 -31.34
N GLY A 103 8.25 17.40 -30.69
CA GLY A 103 9.00 18.52 -31.27
C GLY A 103 8.23 19.83 -31.50
N MET A 104 7.16 20.11 -30.76
CA MET A 104 6.52 21.43 -30.81
C MET A 104 7.28 22.42 -29.92
N ASP A 105 8.15 23.25 -30.51
CA ASP A 105 9.11 24.13 -29.80
C ASP A 105 8.53 24.95 -28.63
N GLN A 106 7.30 25.49 -28.75
CA GLN A 106 6.65 26.25 -27.67
C GLN A 106 6.12 25.36 -26.52
N LYS A 107 5.77 24.10 -26.79
CA LYS A 107 5.37 23.13 -25.76
C LYS A 107 6.57 22.42 -25.15
N LEU A 108 7.70 22.38 -25.87
CA LEU A 108 8.92 21.71 -25.47
C LEU A 108 9.49 22.33 -24.19
N GLN A 109 9.62 23.66 -24.15
CA GLN A 109 10.17 24.37 -22.99
C GLN A 109 9.28 24.21 -21.74
N GLY A 110 7.96 24.41 -21.86
CA GLY A 110 7.04 24.21 -20.74
C GLY A 110 6.91 22.74 -20.29
N GLY A 111 7.18 21.78 -21.19
CA GLY A 111 7.26 20.35 -20.86
C GLY A 111 8.52 20.01 -20.04
N GLN A 112 9.67 20.56 -20.44
CA GLN A 112 10.94 20.38 -19.72
C GLN A 112 10.90 21.00 -18.32
N GLU A 113 10.36 22.22 -18.18
CA GLU A 113 10.18 22.88 -16.88
C GLU A 113 9.30 22.05 -15.93
N LYS A 114 8.19 21.50 -16.44
CA LYS A 114 7.31 20.62 -15.66
C LYS A 114 8.00 19.32 -15.25
N LEU A 115 8.79 18.70 -16.13
CA LEU A 115 9.56 17.50 -15.80
C LEU A 115 10.61 17.79 -14.72
N GLN A 116 11.30 18.92 -14.83
CA GLN A 116 12.27 19.36 -13.84
C GLN A 116 11.60 19.63 -12.48
N GLN A 117 10.43 20.28 -12.49
CA GLN A 117 9.64 20.51 -11.27
C GLN A 117 9.20 19.18 -10.64
N MET A 118 8.69 18.23 -11.43
CA MET A 118 8.29 16.92 -10.91
C MET A 118 9.48 16.14 -10.34
N TRP A 119 10.64 16.20 -10.99
CA TRP A 119 11.86 15.59 -10.47
C TRP A 119 12.26 16.19 -9.12
N LEU A 120 12.21 17.52 -9.00
CA LEU A 120 12.53 18.23 -7.75
C LEU A 120 11.55 17.89 -6.61
N GLU A 121 10.26 17.82 -6.93
CA GLU A 121 9.22 17.46 -5.97
C GLU A 121 9.32 15.99 -5.54
N TRP A 122 9.70 15.11 -6.47
CA TRP A 122 9.90 13.69 -6.18
C TRP A 122 11.17 13.44 -5.37
N SER A 123 12.29 14.12 -5.68
CA SER A 123 13.57 13.96 -4.99
C SER A 123 13.47 14.42 -3.53
N LYS A 124 12.75 15.51 -3.25
CA LYS A 124 12.45 15.97 -1.89
C LYS A 124 11.65 14.96 -1.05
N LYS A 125 10.84 14.12 -1.71
CA LYS A 125 9.98 13.12 -1.04
C LYS A 125 10.70 11.80 -0.79
N GLN A 126 11.95 11.64 -1.24
CA GLN A 126 12.71 10.42 -0.99
C GLN A 126 13.21 10.35 0.46
N PRO A 127 13.24 9.14 1.07
CA PRO A 127 13.79 8.95 2.40
C PRO A 127 15.29 9.28 2.40
N GLY A 128 15.70 10.21 3.27
CA GLY A 128 17.08 10.72 3.34
C GLY A 128 17.24 12.20 2.99
N GLY A 129 16.17 12.87 2.51
CA GLY A 129 16.26 14.24 2.01
C GLY A 129 17.00 14.26 0.68
N GLY A 130 16.51 14.99 -0.31
CA GLY A 130 17.12 15.04 -1.65
C GLY A 130 18.55 15.60 -1.72
N GLU A 131 19.28 15.67 -0.59
CA GLU A 131 20.65 16.15 -0.45
C GLU A 131 21.68 15.23 -1.13
N ASP A 132 21.42 13.92 -1.21
CA ASP A 132 22.29 12.95 -1.93
C ASP A 132 21.99 12.85 -3.44
N LEU A 133 20.87 13.41 -3.91
CA LEU A 133 20.49 13.37 -5.32
C LEU A 133 21.01 14.62 -6.04
N VAL A 134 22.12 14.47 -6.75
CA VAL A 134 22.70 15.54 -7.58
C VAL A 134 21.70 15.93 -8.68
N PRO A 135 21.35 17.23 -8.82
CA PRO A 135 20.55 17.72 -9.93
C PRO A 135 21.18 17.33 -11.27
N PRO A 136 20.47 16.61 -12.14
CA PRO A 136 21.01 16.19 -13.42
C PRO A 136 21.23 17.42 -14.32
N GLU A 137 22.41 17.50 -14.95
CA GLU A 137 22.74 18.57 -15.90
C GLU A 137 21.81 18.60 -17.12
N GLN A 138 21.20 17.45 -17.44
CA GLN A 138 20.28 17.27 -18.57
C GLN A 138 18.90 16.83 -18.07
N VAL A 139 17.86 17.52 -18.54
CA VAL A 139 16.45 17.19 -18.25
C VAL A 139 16.11 15.75 -18.65
N GLU A 140 16.74 15.23 -19.71
CA GLU A 140 16.54 13.85 -20.18
C GLU A 140 16.99 12.82 -19.15
N SER A 141 18.19 12.99 -18.59
CA SER A 141 18.74 12.10 -17.54
C SER A 141 17.85 12.16 -16.28
N GLY A 142 17.45 13.37 -15.87
CA GLY A 142 16.52 13.53 -14.74
C GLY A 142 15.16 12.89 -14.97
N THR A 143 14.67 12.92 -16.21
CA THR A 143 13.39 12.29 -16.57
C THR A 143 13.47 10.76 -16.49
N LEU A 144 14.59 10.16 -16.90
CA LEU A 144 14.80 8.71 -16.75
C LEU A 144 14.91 8.30 -15.29
N VAL A 145 15.68 9.04 -14.49
CA VAL A 145 15.77 8.81 -13.04
C VAL A 145 14.40 8.94 -12.38
N LEU A 146 13.61 9.95 -12.75
CA LEU A 146 12.24 10.12 -12.28
C LEU A 146 11.36 8.92 -12.64
N LEU A 147 11.39 8.47 -13.91
CA LEU A 147 10.61 7.32 -14.36
C LEU A 147 10.99 6.05 -13.58
N GLN A 148 12.29 5.75 -13.45
CA GLN A 148 12.78 4.61 -12.70
C GLN A 148 12.38 4.70 -11.21
N GLY A 149 12.58 5.87 -10.60
CA GLY A 149 12.19 6.13 -9.21
C GLY A 149 10.70 5.94 -8.96
N LEU A 150 9.84 6.45 -9.85
CA LEU A 150 8.39 6.25 -9.77
C LEU A 150 8.00 4.77 -9.93
N THR A 151 8.66 4.02 -10.84
CA THR A 151 8.39 2.57 -10.96
C THR A 151 8.79 1.81 -9.70
N GLN A 152 9.89 2.18 -9.06
CA GLN A 152 10.33 1.56 -7.81
C GLN A 152 9.38 1.91 -6.65
N GLN A 153 8.95 3.17 -6.57
CA GLN A 153 7.95 3.61 -5.60
C GLN A 153 6.60 2.89 -5.80
N LEU A 154 6.23 2.59 -7.04
CA LEU A 154 5.04 1.80 -7.35
C LEU A 154 5.18 0.36 -6.81
N GLN A 155 6.33 -0.27 -6.99
CA GLN A 155 6.58 -1.61 -6.42
C GLN A 155 6.44 -1.60 -4.90
N SER A 156 7.05 -0.63 -4.23
CA SER A 156 6.98 -0.49 -2.77
C SER A 156 5.55 -0.20 -2.28
N SER A 157 4.78 0.63 -2.98
CA SER A 157 3.39 0.95 -2.60
C SER A 157 2.42 -0.21 -2.84
N CYS A 158 2.70 -1.09 -3.81
CA CYS A 158 1.93 -2.31 -4.06
C CYS A 158 2.31 -3.48 -3.12
N GLN A 159 3.50 -3.47 -2.51
CA GLN A 159 3.94 -4.56 -1.63
C GLN A 159 2.98 -4.82 -0.44
N PRO A 160 2.45 -3.79 0.26
CA PRO A 160 1.41 -3.98 1.28
C PRO A 160 0.11 -4.58 0.74
N LEU A 161 -0.25 -4.29 -0.52
CA LEU A 161 -1.44 -4.88 -1.15
C LEU A 161 -1.26 -6.39 -1.36
N VAL A 162 -0.04 -6.87 -1.62
CA VAL A 162 0.22 -8.30 -1.83
C VAL A 162 0.37 -9.04 -0.51
N SER A 163 1.10 -8.47 0.45
CA SER A 163 1.35 -9.10 1.75
C SER A 163 0.10 -9.20 2.62
N SER A 164 -0.85 -8.27 2.47
CA SER A 164 -2.11 -8.27 3.23
C SER A 164 -3.14 -9.30 2.78
N LEU A 165 -2.89 -10.08 1.72
CA LEU A 165 -3.88 -11.00 1.15
C LEU A 165 -3.72 -12.45 1.59
N GLN A 166 -2.79 -12.72 2.50
CA GLN A 166 -2.54 -14.07 2.98
C GLN A 166 -3.81 -14.68 3.60
N GLY A 167 -4.13 -15.92 3.22
CA GLY A 167 -5.31 -16.63 3.71
C GLY A 167 -6.63 -16.27 3.01
N LEU A 168 -6.62 -15.38 2.00
CA LEU A 168 -7.76 -15.16 1.10
C LEU A 168 -7.88 -16.26 0.04
N PRO A 169 -9.04 -16.43 -0.63
CA PRO A 169 -9.22 -17.34 -1.76
C PRO A 169 -8.17 -17.15 -2.85
N THR A 170 -7.83 -18.24 -3.54
CA THR A 170 -6.85 -18.24 -4.64
C THR A 170 -7.23 -17.25 -5.73
N SER A 171 -8.51 -17.08 -6.04
CA SER A 171 -8.96 -16.08 -7.03
C SER A 171 -8.51 -14.66 -6.71
N ILE A 172 -8.52 -14.26 -5.44
CA ILE A 172 -8.08 -12.92 -5.00
C ILE A 172 -6.55 -12.84 -5.03
N GLN A 173 -5.87 -13.91 -4.61
CA GLN A 173 -4.40 -13.99 -4.67
C GLN A 173 -3.89 -13.94 -6.11
N ASP A 174 -4.58 -14.57 -7.05
CA ASP A 174 -4.27 -14.56 -8.49
C ASP A 174 -4.39 -13.14 -9.06
N THR A 175 -5.43 -12.39 -8.69
CA THR A 175 -5.57 -10.97 -9.08
C THR A 175 -4.41 -10.13 -8.57
N ALA A 176 -3.95 -10.34 -7.33
CA ALA A 176 -2.79 -9.65 -6.80
C ALA A 176 -1.47 -10.07 -7.48
N GLY A 177 -1.34 -11.34 -7.85
CA GLY A 177 -0.25 -11.82 -8.70
C GLY A 177 -0.22 -11.10 -10.04
N GLN A 178 -1.38 -10.89 -10.67
CA GLN A 178 -1.49 -10.12 -11.91
C GLN A 178 -1.16 -8.64 -11.73
N VAL A 179 -1.53 -8.01 -10.60
CA VAL A 179 -1.08 -6.64 -10.28
C VAL A 179 0.44 -6.58 -10.26
N ARG A 180 1.09 -7.50 -9.53
CA ARG A 180 2.55 -7.55 -9.43
C ARG A 180 3.20 -7.74 -10.79
N GLN A 181 2.70 -8.70 -11.58
CA GLN A 181 3.21 -8.97 -12.93
C GLN A 181 3.13 -7.73 -13.83
N ASN A 182 2.01 -7.01 -13.82
CA ASN A 182 1.87 -5.79 -14.64
C ASN A 182 2.82 -4.68 -14.17
N VAL A 183 3.02 -4.51 -12.85
CA VAL A 183 4.00 -3.54 -12.34
C VAL A 183 5.43 -3.92 -12.75
N GLU A 184 5.76 -5.21 -12.74
CA GLU A 184 7.07 -5.72 -13.19
C GLU A 184 7.27 -5.52 -14.70
N GLU A 185 6.26 -5.80 -15.52
CA GLU A 185 6.29 -5.60 -16.98
C GLU A 185 6.40 -4.11 -17.34
N LEU A 186 5.69 -3.24 -16.60
CA LEU A 186 5.82 -1.79 -16.71
C LEU A 186 7.26 -1.34 -16.42
N ARG A 187 7.86 -1.85 -15.33
CA ARG A 187 9.25 -1.55 -14.99
C ARG A 187 10.20 -2.07 -16.06
N ALA A 188 10.03 -3.30 -16.53
CA ALA A 188 10.87 -3.89 -17.57
C ALA A 188 10.81 -3.09 -18.88
N ALA A 189 9.62 -2.62 -19.26
CA ALA A 189 9.44 -1.77 -20.43
C ALA A 189 10.24 -0.47 -20.32
N LEU A 190 10.23 0.18 -19.15
CA LEU A 190 10.94 1.45 -18.93
C LEU A 190 12.44 1.26 -18.66
N ALA A 191 12.84 0.15 -18.03
CA ALA A 191 14.24 -0.17 -17.75
C ALA A 191 15.04 -0.53 -19.01
N SER A 192 14.38 -0.99 -20.08
CA SER A 192 15.04 -1.25 -21.36
C SER A 192 15.54 -0.01 -22.09
N ALA A 193 15.15 1.19 -21.66
CA ALA A 193 15.57 2.46 -22.26
C ALA A 193 16.74 3.07 -21.47
N ALA A 194 17.90 3.22 -22.11
CA ALA A 194 19.07 3.88 -21.53
C ALA A 194 19.08 5.40 -21.80
N SER A 195 18.30 5.85 -22.79
CA SER A 195 18.14 7.24 -23.17
C SER A 195 16.66 7.58 -23.46
N LEU A 196 16.31 8.87 -23.50
CA LEU A 196 14.96 9.30 -23.90
C LEU A 196 14.62 8.91 -25.35
N GLN A 197 15.64 8.75 -26.19
CA GLN A 197 15.50 8.27 -27.57
C GLN A 197 14.95 6.83 -27.60
N ASP A 198 15.44 5.97 -26.70
CA ASP A 198 15.06 4.56 -26.58
C ASP A 198 13.62 4.36 -26.05
N VAL A 199 13.05 5.37 -25.39
CA VAL A 199 11.64 5.41 -24.98
C VAL A 199 10.75 5.65 -26.21
N THR A 200 10.69 4.67 -27.09
CA THR A 200 9.90 4.71 -28.34
C THR A 200 8.39 4.74 -28.06
N GLY A 201 7.59 5.10 -29.06
CA GLY A 201 6.12 5.10 -28.93
C GLY A 201 5.54 3.74 -28.54
N SER A 202 6.17 2.63 -28.96
CA SER A 202 5.76 1.27 -28.55
C SER A 202 6.09 0.99 -27.08
N VAL A 203 7.23 1.46 -26.58
CA VAL A 203 7.60 1.36 -25.15
C VAL A 203 6.62 2.16 -24.30
N LEU A 204 6.29 3.39 -24.71
CA LEU A 204 5.29 4.24 -24.03
C LEU A 204 3.91 3.58 -24.02
N ALA A 205 3.45 3.06 -25.17
CA ALA A 205 2.17 2.37 -25.28
C ALA A 205 2.11 1.13 -24.37
N ARG A 206 3.17 0.32 -24.35
CA ARG A 206 3.28 -0.86 -23.48
C ARG A 206 3.28 -0.48 -22.00
N ALA A 207 4.08 0.52 -21.60
CA ALA A 207 4.08 1.02 -20.23
C ALA A 207 2.69 1.53 -19.80
N ARG A 208 1.98 2.28 -20.66
CA ARG A 208 0.62 2.76 -20.37
C ARG A 208 -0.39 1.63 -20.23
N ALA A 209 -0.28 0.60 -21.08
CA ALA A 209 -1.15 -0.57 -21.01
C ALA A 209 -1.01 -1.28 -19.66
N HIS A 210 0.22 -1.60 -19.24
CA HIS A 210 0.48 -2.22 -17.94
C HIS A 210 0.09 -1.33 -16.76
N ALA A 211 0.34 -0.01 -16.83
CA ALA A 211 -0.07 0.95 -15.81
C ALA A 211 -1.59 0.93 -15.60
N THR A 212 -2.34 0.94 -16.72
CA THR A 212 -3.80 0.95 -16.69
C THR A 212 -4.35 -0.38 -16.20
N LYS A 213 -3.76 -1.49 -16.64
CA LYS A 213 -4.16 -2.83 -16.18
C LYS A 213 -3.88 -3.03 -14.69
N ALA A 214 -2.71 -2.62 -14.21
CA ALA A 214 -2.37 -2.66 -12.78
C ALA A 214 -3.38 -1.85 -11.95
N ARG A 215 -3.75 -0.64 -12.40
CA ARG A 215 -4.78 0.19 -11.74
C ARG A 215 -6.11 -0.55 -11.62
N GLN A 216 -6.62 -1.07 -12.74
CA GLN A 216 -7.90 -1.77 -12.78
C GLN A 216 -7.92 -3.01 -11.87
N LEU A 217 -6.85 -3.80 -11.92
CA LEU A 217 -6.73 -5.00 -11.09
C LEU A 217 -6.63 -4.65 -9.60
N MET A 218 -5.97 -3.54 -9.23
CA MET A 218 -5.95 -3.07 -7.84
C MET A 218 -7.33 -2.63 -7.36
N ASP A 219 -8.11 -1.95 -8.20
CA ASP A 219 -9.49 -1.58 -7.86
C ASP A 219 -10.35 -2.84 -7.64
N GLU A 220 -10.30 -3.76 -8.59
CA GLU A 220 -10.98 -5.06 -8.51
C GLU A 220 -10.58 -5.86 -7.27
N LEU A 221 -9.29 -5.87 -6.92
CA LEU A 221 -8.76 -6.55 -5.75
C LEU A 221 -9.38 -5.99 -4.46
N VAL A 222 -9.33 -4.67 -4.26
CA VAL A 222 -9.87 -4.04 -3.05
C VAL A 222 -11.39 -4.20 -2.96
N GLU A 223 -12.09 -4.09 -4.09
CA GLU A 223 -13.53 -4.35 -4.18
C GLU A 223 -13.86 -5.79 -3.78
N HIS A 224 -13.15 -6.78 -4.32
CA HIS A 224 -13.39 -8.20 -4.03
C HIS A 224 -13.17 -8.52 -2.55
N VAL A 225 -12.10 -8.00 -1.94
CA VAL A 225 -11.81 -8.22 -0.51
C VAL A 225 -12.86 -7.56 0.37
N ALA A 226 -13.36 -6.38 0.00
CA ALA A 226 -14.42 -5.72 0.75
C ALA A 226 -15.74 -6.50 0.75
N HIS A 227 -16.07 -7.17 -0.37
CA HIS A 227 -17.29 -7.98 -0.50
C HIS A 227 -17.15 -9.41 0.02
N ASN A 228 -15.93 -9.95 0.04
CA ASN A 228 -15.65 -11.34 0.42
C ASN A 228 -14.60 -11.36 1.53
N THR A 229 -15.06 -11.45 2.77
CA THR A 229 -14.21 -11.40 3.98
C THR A 229 -14.17 -12.77 4.65
N PRO A 230 -13.33 -13.71 4.17
CA PRO A 230 -13.30 -15.06 4.71
C PRO A 230 -12.68 -15.09 6.10
N LEU A 231 -13.14 -16.02 6.94
CA LEU A 231 -12.57 -16.25 8.27
C LEU A 231 -11.11 -16.73 8.24
N THR A 232 -10.66 -17.24 7.10
CA THR A 232 -9.27 -17.67 6.88
C THR A 232 -8.31 -16.51 6.63
N TRP A 233 -8.82 -15.29 6.35
CA TRP A 233 -8.00 -14.11 6.08
C TRP A 233 -7.11 -13.80 7.28
N LEU A 234 -5.81 -13.76 7.01
CA LEU A 234 -4.79 -13.38 7.96
C LEU A 234 -4.59 -11.87 7.93
N VAL A 235 -4.85 -11.20 9.05
CA VAL A 235 -4.80 -9.75 9.20
C VAL A 235 -3.71 -9.34 10.19
N GLY A 236 -3.05 -8.20 9.92
CA GLY A 236 -1.97 -7.69 10.77
C GLY A 236 -0.97 -6.78 10.04
N PRO A 237 0.22 -6.57 10.63
CA PRO A 237 0.53 -6.93 12.01
C PRO A 237 -0.25 -6.08 13.02
N PHE A 238 -0.56 -6.66 14.18
CA PHE A 238 -1.12 -6.00 15.35
C PHE A 238 -0.10 -6.01 16.49
N ALA A 239 0.01 -4.88 17.18
CA ALA A 239 0.81 -4.76 18.39
C ALA A 239 -0.07 -4.85 19.64
N PRO A 240 0.44 -5.41 20.75
CA PRO A 240 -0.26 -5.41 22.03
C PRO A 240 -0.39 -3.99 22.59
N SER A 241 -1.49 -3.71 23.29
CA SER A 241 -1.60 -2.46 24.04
C SER A 241 -0.82 -2.57 25.34
N GLY A 242 0.20 -1.72 25.54
CA GLY A 242 0.88 -1.63 26.84
C GLY A 242 2.35 -1.23 26.88
N GLN A 243 3.01 -0.84 25.78
CA GLN A 243 4.45 -0.53 25.81
C GLN A 243 4.91 0.67 24.97
N HIS A 244 4.08 1.71 24.86
CA HIS A 244 4.55 3.02 24.39
C HIS A 244 4.80 4.00 25.56
N LEU A 245 5.48 3.54 26.63
CA LEU A 245 5.79 4.40 27.78
C LEU A 245 7.11 4.08 28.52
N VAL A 246 8.09 3.42 27.89
CA VAL A 246 9.41 3.21 28.51
C VAL A 246 10.64 3.60 27.69
N ASP A 247 10.51 4.08 26.45
CA ASP A 247 11.67 4.55 25.67
C ASP A 247 11.71 6.08 25.41
N LEU A 248 10.92 6.87 26.17
CA LEU A 248 11.01 8.34 26.15
C LEU A 248 11.51 8.97 27.47
N GLU A 249 12.05 8.16 28.39
CA GLU A 249 12.84 8.63 29.52
C GLU A 249 14.17 7.87 29.57
N MET A 250 15.02 8.06 28.55
CA MET A 250 16.49 8.01 28.70
C MET A 250 17.17 8.45 27.39
N LYS A 251 17.08 9.75 27.11
CA LYS A 251 18.19 10.49 26.49
C LYS A 251 18.07 11.98 26.77
#